data_AF-A0A7S3NWQ2-F1
#
_entry.id   AF-A0A7S3NWQ2-F1
#
_cell.length_a   1.000
_cell.length_b   1.000
_cell.length_c   1.000
_cell.angle_alpha   90.00
_cell.angle_beta   90.00
_cell.angle_gamma   90.00
#
_symmetry.space_group_name_H-M   'P 1'
#
loop_
_entity.id
_entity.type
_entity.pdbx_description
1 polymer ?
#
loop_
_entity_poly.entity_id
_entity_poly.type
_entity_poly.pdbx_seq_one_letter_code
_entity_poly.pdbx_strand_id
1 'polypeptide(L)'
;VWQVYYWVITYCKSKLGISPAKVFVTGDSAGGNLTYTLTNLAIASGFRVPDMIMPQYPAMVMGTTMFSPSLLLAVDDFILPAGFLLLCIKSYVEDADPEHDPFLSPAVTPDYIIDKYPAVRLMIAGNDPLRDESYKYVLRMLK
;
A
#
# COMPACT_ATOMS: atom_id res chain seq x y z
N VAL A 1 10.85 0.37 5.04
CA VAL A 1 10.60 1.39 3.99
C VAL A 1 10.59 2.82 4.55
N TRP A 2 9.88 3.08 5.65
CA TRP A 2 9.80 4.40 6.31
C TRP A 2 11.15 5.04 6.61
N GLN A 3 12.07 4.30 7.25
CA GLN A 3 13.38 4.82 7.65
C GLN A 3 14.20 5.30 6.45
N VAL A 4 14.08 4.62 5.30
CA VAL A 4 14.76 5.01 4.06
C VAL A 4 14.17 6.30 3.52
N TYR A 5 12.84 6.43 3.48
CA TYR A 5 12.19 7.65 3.03
C TYR A 5 12.51 8.85 3.93
N TYR A 6 12.40 8.67 5.25
CA TYR A 6 12.82 9.67 6.23
C TYR A 6 14.27 10.11 5.98
N TRP A 7 15.16 9.14 5.75
CA TRP A 7 16.56 9.42 5.50
C TRP A 7 16.77 10.23 4.22
N VAL A 8 16.10 9.85 3.12
CA VAL A 8 16.19 10.54 1.83
C VAL A 8 15.74 11.99 1.97
N ILE A 9 14.60 12.24 2.62
CA ILE A 9 14.08 13.60 2.81
C ILE A 9 15.01 14.44 3.70
N THR A 10 15.57 13.84 4.75
CA THR A 10 16.31 14.58 5.79
C THR A 10 17.79 14.78 5.44
N TYR A 11 18.43 13.77 4.83
CA TYR A 11 19.89 13.70 4.75
C TYR A 11 20.47 13.70 3.32
N CYS A 12 19.67 13.53 2.26
CA CYS A 12 20.22 13.51 0.90
C CYS A 12 21.07 14.74 0.57
N LYS A 13 20.65 15.94 1.00
CA LYS A 13 21.40 17.17 0.72
C LYS A 13 22.76 17.18 1.40
N SER A 14 22.81 16.85 2.69
CA SER A 14 24.04 16.93 3.48
C SER A 14 24.98 15.75 3.23
N LYS A 15 24.45 14.58 2.88
CA LYS A 15 25.25 13.36 2.68
C LYS A 15 25.61 13.10 1.24
N LEU A 16 24.76 13.49 0.30
CA LEU A 16 24.94 13.20 -1.13
C LEU A 16 24.98 14.47 -2.00
N GLY A 17 24.75 15.67 -1.43
CA GLY A 17 24.64 16.91 -2.21
C GLY A 17 23.35 17.03 -3.02
N ILE A 18 22.42 16.07 -2.91
CA ILE A 18 21.19 16.00 -3.71
C ILE A 18 20.03 16.63 -2.92
N SER A 19 19.34 17.60 -3.54
CA SER A 19 18.13 18.21 -2.97
C SER A 19 16.92 17.87 -3.84
N PRO A 20 16.20 16.77 -3.58
CA PRO A 20 15.09 16.35 -4.43
C PRO A 20 13.94 17.35 -4.35
N ALA A 21 13.65 18.01 -5.48
CA ALA A 21 12.53 18.92 -5.60
C ALA A 21 11.19 18.17 -5.47
N LYS A 22 11.07 17.02 -6.14
CA LYS A 22 9.92 16.11 -6.06
C LYS A 22 10.37 14.72 -5.65
N VAL A 23 9.53 14.03 -4.88
CA VAL A 23 9.75 12.66 -4.42
C VAL A 23 8.51 11.84 -4.71
N PHE A 24 8.68 10.80 -5.52
CA PHE A 24 7.61 9.85 -5.85
C PHE A 24 7.91 8.51 -5.21
N VAL A 25 6.88 7.87 -4.66
CA VAL A 25 6.99 6.53 -4.07
C VAL A 25 6.16 5.56 -4.90
N THR A 26 6.77 4.45 -5.29
CA THR A 26 6.11 3.40 -6.06
C THR A 26 6.49 2.05 -5.49
N GLY A 27 5.65 1.07 -5.75
CA GLY A 27 5.89 -0.33 -5.42
C GLY A 27 4.76 -1.18 -5.96
N ASP A 28 5.06 -2.47 -6.11
CA ASP A 28 4.19 -3.46 -6.72
C ASP A 28 3.76 -4.53 -5.71
N SER A 29 2.52 -5.03 -5.81
CA SER A 29 1.99 -6.04 -4.89
C SER A 29 2.16 -5.63 -3.40
N ALA A 30 2.97 -6.35 -2.62
CA ALA A 30 3.33 -5.98 -1.25
C ALA A 30 4.09 -4.64 -1.18
N GLY A 31 4.86 -4.27 -2.19
CA GLY A 31 5.45 -2.94 -2.32
C GLY A 31 4.41 -1.84 -2.53
N GLY A 32 3.29 -2.17 -3.19
CA GLY A 32 2.14 -1.28 -3.33
C GLY A 32 1.43 -1.03 -1.99
N ASN A 33 1.31 -2.07 -1.16
CA ASN A 33 0.89 -1.95 0.24
C ASN A 33 1.81 -0.97 1.00
N LEU A 34 3.11 -1.24 0.98
CA LEU A 34 4.12 -0.42 1.64
C LEU A 34 4.13 1.04 1.17
N THR A 35 3.78 1.29 -0.09
CA THR A 35 3.63 2.66 -0.63
C THR A 35 2.49 3.41 0.06
N TYR A 36 1.33 2.78 0.25
CA TYR A 36 0.24 3.37 1.01
C TYR A 36 0.57 3.51 2.49
N THR A 37 1.09 2.47 3.12
CA THR A 37 1.47 2.48 4.54
C THR A 37 2.49 3.58 4.86
N LEU A 38 3.50 3.76 4.01
CA LEU A 38 4.47 4.85 4.16
C LEU A 38 3.80 6.23 4.09
N THR A 39 2.85 6.38 3.17
CA THR A 39 2.12 7.64 2.98
C THR A 39 1.22 7.93 4.17
N ASN A 40 0.49 6.92 4.66
CA ASN A 40 -0.29 6.98 5.89
C ASN A 40 0.59 7.42 7.08
N LEU A 41 1.78 6.81 7.21
CA LEU A 41 2.70 7.12 8.30
C LEU A 41 3.28 8.53 8.19
N ALA A 42 3.59 9.01 6.97
CA ALA A 42 4.03 10.38 6.74
C ALA A 42 2.95 11.39 7.16
N ILE A 43 1.71 11.15 6.76
CA ILE A 43 0.55 11.99 7.11
C ILE A 43 0.32 11.99 8.62
N ALA A 44 0.27 10.80 9.24
CA ALA A 44 0.02 10.65 10.68
C ALA A 44 1.12 11.30 11.53
N SER A 45 2.37 11.25 11.06
CA SER A 45 3.53 11.83 11.76
C SER A 45 3.73 13.33 11.47
N GLY A 46 2.91 13.94 10.61
CA GLY A 46 3.12 15.32 10.16
C GLY A 46 4.44 15.54 9.40
N PHE A 47 4.99 14.48 8.82
CA PHE A 47 6.23 14.54 8.05
C PHE A 47 5.96 14.91 6.59
N ARG A 48 7.01 15.22 5.81
CA ARG A 48 6.86 15.51 4.38
C ARG A 48 6.25 14.31 3.66
N VAL A 49 5.02 14.46 3.18
CA VAL A 49 4.31 13.48 2.33
C VAL A 49 4.97 13.44 0.94
N PRO A 50 5.02 12.28 0.26
CA PRO A 50 5.49 12.21 -1.12
C PRO A 50 4.70 13.15 -2.04
N ASP A 51 5.30 13.62 -3.11
CA ASP A 51 4.63 14.48 -4.10
C ASP A 51 3.63 13.68 -4.96
N MET A 52 3.84 12.36 -5.10
CA MET A 52 2.94 11.41 -5.75
C MET A 52 3.23 10.00 -5.25
N ILE A 53 2.20 9.15 -5.23
CA ILE A 53 2.36 7.71 -5.03
C ILE A 53 1.85 6.92 -6.24
N MET A 54 2.56 5.86 -6.62
CA MET A 54 2.19 4.97 -7.72
C MET A 54 2.21 3.50 -7.27
N PRO A 55 1.20 3.08 -6.49
CA PRO A 55 1.03 1.67 -6.13
C PRO A 55 0.58 0.86 -7.37
N GLN A 56 1.15 -0.33 -7.54
CA GLN A 56 0.85 -1.22 -8.65
C GLN A 56 0.30 -2.53 -8.11
N TYR A 57 -0.92 -2.90 -8.51
CA TYR A 57 -1.67 -4.09 -8.06
C TYR A 57 -1.46 -4.38 -6.56
N PRO A 58 -1.73 -3.38 -5.69
CA PRO A 58 -1.30 -3.42 -4.29
C PRO A 58 -2.03 -4.49 -3.48
N ALA A 59 -1.32 -5.06 -2.51
CA ALA A 59 -1.89 -5.95 -1.53
C ALA A 59 -2.64 -5.14 -0.44
N MET A 60 -3.94 -4.91 -0.63
CA MET A 60 -4.70 -3.94 0.17
C MET A 60 -5.19 -4.43 1.53
N VAL A 61 -5.29 -5.75 1.70
CA VAL A 61 -5.89 -6.41 2.86
C VAL A 61 -4.99 -7.55 3.31
N MET A 62 -4.55 -7.51 4.56
CA MET A 62 -3.72 -8.55 5.18
C MET A 62 -4.52 -9.45 6.14
N GLY A 63 -5.84 -9.29 6.22
CA GLY A 63 -6.73 -10.15 6.99
C GLY A 63 -7.24 -11.36 6.20
N THR A 64 -7.59 -12.44 6.90
CA THR A 64 -8.12 -13.68 6.28
C THR A 64 -9.64 -13.79 6.34
N THR A 65 -10.31 -12.86 7.03
CA THR A 65 -11.77 -12.83 7.23
C THR A 65 -12.49 -12.01 6.15
N MET A 66 -11.78 -11.09 5.50
CA MET A 66 -12.35 -10.25 4.45
C MET A 66 -12.34 -10.97 3.11
N PHE A 67 -13.48 -10.96 2.42
CA PHE A 67 -13.67 -11.63 1.14
C PHE A 67 -14.02 -10.65 0.02
N SER A 68 -13.48 -10.91 -1.17
CA SER A 68 -13.94 -10.36 -2.43
C SER A 68 -14.07 -11.42 -3.52
N PRO A 69 -14.96 -11.19 -4.50
CA PRO A 69 -15.07 -12.08 -5.66
C PRO A 69 -13.75 -12.31 -6.39
N SER A 70 -12.87 -11.30 -6.52
CA SER A 70 -11.57 -11.49 -7.17
C SER A 70 -10.68 -12.50 -6.47
N LEU A 71 -10.77 -12.71 -5.15
CA LEU A 71 -9.97 -13.75 -4.48
C LEU A 71 -10.20 -15.16 -5.04
N LEU A 72 -11.36 -15.43 -5.65
CA LEU A 72 -11.63 -16.71 -6.32
C LEU A 72 -10.73 -16.92 -7.54
N LEU A 73 -10.15 -15.86 -8.13
CA LEU A 73 -9.16 -15.98 -9.19
C LEU A 73 -7.89 -16.72 -8.70
N ALA A 74 -7.57 -16.62 -7.41
CA ALA A 74 -6.42 -17.31 -6.81
C ALA A 74 -6.56 -18.85 -6.81
N VAL A 75 -7.76 -19.40 -7.12
CA VAL A 75 -7.97 -20.86 -7.20
C VAL A 75 -7.23 -21.46 -8.38
N ASP A 76 -7.12 -20.73 -9.49
CA ASP A 76 -6.51 -21.19 -10.75
C ASP A 76 -5.41 -20.22 -11.25
N ASP A 77 -4.86 -19.41 -10.34
CA ASP A 77 -3.79 -18.46 -10.66
C ASP A 77 -2.42 -19.15 -10.59
N PHE A 78 -1.64 -19.04 -11.67
CA PHE A 78 -0.33 -19.68 -11.78
C PHE A 78 0.77 -18.95 -11.00
N ILE A 79 0.59 -17.65 -10.72
CA ILE A 79 1.57 -16.77 -10.08
C ILE A 79 1.23 -16.56 -8.61
N LEU A 80 -0.05 -16.33 -8.29
CA LEU A 80 -0.54 -16.08 -6.94
C LEU A 80 -1.66 -17.06 -6.52
N PRO A 81 -1.36 -18.38 -6.43
CA PRO A 81 -2.32 -19.35 -5.90
C PRO A 81 -2.76 -19.00 -4.47
N ALA A 82 -3.98 -19.36 -4.09
CA ALA A 82 -4.54 -19.06 -2.77
C ALA A 82 -3.65 -19.52 -1.60
N GLY A 83 -3.03 -20.69 -1.72
CA GLY A 83 -2.11 -21.21 -0.71
C GLY A 83 -0.84 -20.36 -0.54
N PHE A 84 -0.32 -19.81 -1.65
CA PHE A 84 0.85 -18.93 -1.61
C PHE A 84 0.50 -17.56 -1.02
N LEU A 85 -0.65 -16.99 -1.41
CA LEU A 85 -1.16 -15.75 -0.82
C LEU A 85 -1.35 -15.88 0.70
N LEU A 86 -1.98 -16.97 1.16
CA LEU A 86 -2.17 -17.24 2.59
C LEU A 86 -0.85 -17.43 3.33
N LEU A 87 0.14 -18.07 2.71
CA LEU A 87 1.48 -18.20 3.27
C LEU A 87 2.11 -16.81 3.45
N CYS A 88 2.08 -15.95 2.42
CA CYS A 88 2.60 -14.59 2.50
C CYS A 88 1.96 -13.78 3.63
N ILE A 89 0.62 -13.83 3.76
CA ILE A 89 -0.11 -13.12 4.81
C ILE A 89 0.32 -13.63 6.20
N LYS A 90 0.33 -14.94 6.41
CA LYS A 90 0.69 -15.55 7.71
C LYS A 90 2.14 -15.25 8.10
N SER A 91 3.06 -15.25 7.13
CA SER A 91 4.46 -14.91 7.37
C SER A 91 4.70 -13.42 7.64
N TYR A 92 3.75 -12.56 7.31
CA TYR A 92 3.90 -11.11 7.48
C TYR A 92 3.21 -10.55 8.72
N VAL A 93 1.99 -11.00 9.01
CA VAL A 93 1.13 -10.39 10.04
C VAL A 93 1.46 -10.89 11.46
N GLU A 94 1.89 -12.15 11.59
CA GLU A 94 2.10 -12.82 12.89
C GLU A 94 0.94 -12.55 13.87
N ASP A 95 1.18 -11.84 14.98
CA ASP A 95 0.20 -11.57 16.05
C ASP A 95 -0.51 -10.21 15.93
N ALA A 96 -0.32 -9.49 14.81
CA ALA A 96 -0.93 -8.19 14.62
C ALA A 96 -2.40 -8.28 14.16
N ASP A 97 -3.15 -7.17 14.28
CA ASP A 97 -4.54 -7.07 13.84
C ASP A 97 -4.65 -6.36 12.48
N PRO A 98 -4.67 -7.11 11.36
CA PRO A 98 -4.75 -6.51 10.04
C PRO A 98 -6.15 -5.98 9.70
N GLU A 99 -7.18 -6.26 10.50
CA GLU A 99 -8.55 -5.82 10.22
C GLU A 99 -8.79 -4.37 10.65
N HIS A 100 -8.01 -3.88 11.61
CA HIS A 100 -8.17 -2.54 12.15
C HIS A 100 -6.89 -1.68 12.04
N ASP A 101 -5.76 -2.26 11.61
CA ASP A 101 -4.51 -1.53 11.43
C ASP A 101 -4.34 -1.01 9.98
N PRO A 102 -4.43 0.30 9.73
CA PRO A 102 -4.26 0.90 8.40
C PRO A 102 -2.81 0.91 7.91
N PHE A 103 -1.85 0.52 8.75
CA PHE A 103 -0.45 0.33 8.38
C PHE A 103 -0.16 -1.10 7.91
N LEU A 104 -1.05 -2.06 8.20
CA LEU A 104 -1.03 -3.41 7.64
C LEU A 104 -1.96 -3.55 6.45
N SER A 105 -3.20 -3.08 6.59
CA SER A 105 -4.21 -3.14 5.55
C SER A 105 -4.61 -1.72 5.12
N PRO A 106 -4.01 -1.18 4.04
CA PRO A 106 -4.40 0.12 3.51
C PRO A 106 -5.91 0.24 3.23
N ALA A 107 -6.60 -0.87 2.93
CA ALA A 107 -8.04 -0.90 2.74
C ALA A 107 -8.87 -0.33 3.91
N VAL A 108 -8.33 -0.34 5.13
CA VAL A 108 -9.03 0.15 6.33
C VAL A 108 -8.54 1.54 6.79
N THR A 109 -7.69 2.19 6.01
CA THR A 109 -7.26 3.58 6.23
C THR A 109 -8.48 4.49 6.41
N PRO A 110 -8.60 5.28 7.49
CA PRO A 110 -9.71 6.22 7.66
C PRO A 110 -9.77 7.31 6.57
N ASP A 111 -10.98 7.74 6.19
CA ASP A 111 -11.19 8.74 5.13
C ASP A 111 -10.41 10.05 5.40
N TYR A 112 -10.35 10.52 6.65
CA TYR A 112 -9.60 11.74 6.99
C TYR A 112 -8.08 11.68 6.73
N ILE A 113 -7.52 10.47 6.57
CA ILE A 113 -6.13 10.27 6.12
C ILE A 113 -6.09 10.23 4.59
N ILE A 114 -7.04 9.55 3.95
CA ILE A 114 -7.16 9.45 2.49
C ILE A 114 -7.33 10.85 1.87
N ASP A 115 -8.11 11.73 2.50
CA ASP A 115 -8.33 13.12 2.06
C ASP A 115 -7.05 13.95 2.00
N LYS A 116 -5.98 13.49 2.67
CA LYS A 116 -4.66 14.14 2.71
C LYS A 116 -3.65 13.46 1.78
N TYR A 117 -4.07 12.49 0.98
CA TYR A 117 -3.18 11.81 0.05
C TYR A 117 -2.61 12.78 -0.98
N PRO A 118 -1.36 12.55 -1.41
CA PRO A 118 -0.83 13.24 -2.56
C PRO A 118 -1.49 12.71 -3.84
N ALA A 119 -1.05 13.19 -5.01
CA ALA A 119 -1.50 12.61 -6.27
C ALA A 119 -1.28 11.08 -6.27
N VAL A 120 -2.30 10.31 -6.64
CA VAL A 120 -2.25 8.84 -6.68
C VAL A 120 -2.38 8.36 -8.12
N ARG A 121 -1.44 7.53 -8.57
CA ARG A 121 -1.56 6.78 -9.82
C ARG A 121 -1.62 5.29 -9.53
N LEU A 122 -2.81 4.74 -9.40
CA LEU A 122 -3.00 3.33 -9.13
C LEU A 122 -3.03 2.52 -10.44
N MET A 123 -2.27 1.42 -10.48
CA MET A 123 -2.43 0.38 -11.50
C MET A 123 -3.16 -0.82 -10.87
N ILE A 124 -4.21 -1.31 -11.53
CA ILE A 124 -4.95 -2.50 -11.11
C ILE A 124 -4.82 -3.57 -12.20
N ALA A 125 -4.43 -4.79 -11.83
CA ALA A 125 -4.38 -5.92 -12.74
C ALA A 125 -5.78 -6.56 -12.89
N GLY A 126 -6.18 -6.88 -14.13
CA GLY A 126 -7.54 -7.33 -14.44
C GLY A 126 -7.86 -8.76 -14.01
N ASN A 127 -6.86 -9.66 -14.11
CA ASN A 127 -6.93 -11.05 -13.70
C ASN A 127 -5.98 -11.29 -12.53
N ASP A 128 -6.28 -10.66 -11.40
CA ASP A 128 -5.48 -10.69 -10.18
C ASP A 128 -6.42 -10.84 -8.98
N PRO A 129 -6.15 -11.73 -8.03
CA PRO A 129 -6.99 -11.90 -6.86
C PRO A 129 -7.10 -10.66 -5.95
N LEU A 130 -6.14 -9.74 -6.00
CA LEU A 130 -6.09 -8.50 -5.20
C LEU A 130 -6.87 -7.33 -5.82
N ARG A 131 -7.51 -7.56 -6.97
CA ARG A 131 -8.13 -6.54 -7.81
C ARG A 131 -9.27 -5.78 -7.12
N ASP A 132 -10.24 -6.48 -6.55
CA ASP A 132 -11.49 -5.85 -6.12
C ASP A 132 -11.28 -4.89 -4.94
N GLU A 133 -10.34 -5.19 -4.05
CA GLU A 133 -9.97 -4.36 -2.90
C GLU A 133 -9.37 -3.05 -3.37
N SER A 134 -8.56 -3.11 -4.43
CA SER A 134 -8.01 -1.93 -5.09
C SER A 134 -9.11 -1.07 -5.71
N TYR A 135 -10.11 -1.68 -6.37
CA TYR A 135 -11.27 -0.94 -6.89
C TYR A 135 -12.08 -0.27 -5.79
N LYS A 136 -12.44 -1.01 -4.74
CA LYS A 136 -13.16 -0.47 -3.57
C LYS A 136 -12.40 0.73 -2.99
N TYR A 137 -11.08 0.65 -2.92
CA TYR A 137 -10.26 1.72 -2.37
C TYR A 137 -10.22 2.97 -3.26
N VAL A 138 -10.14 2.83 -4.59
CA VAL A 138 -10.26 3.97 -5.52
C VAL A 138 -11.58 4.69 -5.34
N LEU A 139 -12.68 3.95 -5.22
CA LEU A 139 -14.00 4.54 -5.01
C LEU A 139 -14.08 5.36 -3.71
N ARG A 140 -13.24 5.06 -2.71
CA ARG A 140 -13.13 5.88 -1.50
C ARG A 140 -12.36 7.18 -1.76
N MET A 141 -11.31 7.16 -2.57
CA MET A 141 -10.52 8.35 -2.92
C MET A 141 -11.22 9.34 -3.83
N LEU A 142 -12.25 8.90 -4.56
CA LEU A 142 -13.00 9.74 -5.51
C LEU A 142 -14.20 10.47 -4.88
N LYS A 143 -14.44 10.29 -3.58
CA LYS A 143 -15.52 10.99 -2.84
C LYS A 143 -15.10 12.42 -2.51
#